data_AF-A0A552JLN8-F1
#
_entry.id   AF-A0A552JLN8-F1
#
_cell.length_a   1.000
_cell.length_b   1.000
_cell.length_c   1.000
_cell.angle_alpha   90.00
_cell.angle_beta   90.00
_cell.angle_gamma   90.00
#
_symmetry.space_group_name_H-M   'P 1'
#
loop_
_entity.id
_entity.type
_entity.pdbx_description
1 polymer ?
#
loop_
_entity_poly.entity_id
_entity_poly.type
_entity_poly.pdbx_seq_one_letter_code
_entity_poly.pdbx_strand_id
1 'polypeptide(L)' 'MTEAEMRQEIAVMLFQKEKLTLAQASRFARMNRIAFQHLLASRQIPVHYDVEDFEQDIKNLREMGRL' A
#
# COMPACT_ATOMS: atom_id res chain seq x y z
N MET A 1 -8.73 18.34 13.68
CA MET A 1 -7.87 17.17 13.47
C MET A 1 -7.66 16.46 14.79
N THR A 2 -8.15 15.23 14.93
CA THR A 2 -8.01 14.37 16.11
C THR A 2 -6.72 13.54 16.01
N GLU A 3 -6.29 12.95 17.13
CA GLU A 3 -5.14 12.03 17.13
C GLU A 3 -5.38 10.82 16.21
N ALA A 4 -6.63 10.34 16.12
CA ALA A 4 -7.00 9.24 15.24
C ALA A 4 -6.84 9.62 13.76
N GLU A 5 -7.33 10.81 13.37
CA GLU A 5 -7.17 11.34 12.02
C GLU A 5 -5.68 11.51 11.67
N MET A 6 -4.88 12.10 12.56
CA MET A 6 -3.44 12.28 12.34
C MET A 6 -2.71 10.93 12.15
N ARG A 7 -3.09 9.91 12.91
CA ARG A 7 -2.52 8.57 12.78
C ARG A 7 -2.84 7.93 11.43
N GLN A 8 -4.05 8.14 10.92
CA GLN A 8 -4.44 7.68 9.59
C GLN A 8 -3.63 8.39 8.51
N GLU A 9 -3.45 9.71 8.60
CA GLU A 9 -2.61 10.47 7.65
C GLU A 9 -1.17 9.95 7.62
N ILE A 10 -0.58 9.71 8.79
CA ILE A 10 0.79 9.17 8.88
C ILE A 10 0.84 7.74 8.31
N ALA A 11 -0.17 6.90 8.58
CA ALA A 11 -0.23 5.55 8.02
C ALA A 11 -0.24 5.56 6.48
N VAL A 12 -1.06 6.43 5.89
CA VAL A 12 -1.18 6.59 4.45
C VAL A 12 0.12 7.10 3.86
N MET A 13 0.73 8.13 4.44
CA MET A 13 2.01 8.67 3.98
C MET A 13 3.13 7.63 4.03
N LEU A 14 3.19 6.83 5.10
CA LEU A 14 4.21 5.78 5.23
C LEU A 14 3.97 4.60 4.28
N PHE A 15 2.71 4.29 3.97
CA PHE A 15 2.36 3.32 2.94
C PHE A 15 2.81 3.78 1.54
N GLN A 16 2.48 5.03 1.16
CA GLN A 16 2.87 5.60 -0.14
C GLN A 16 4.38 5.74 -0.32
N LYS A 17 5.14 5.89 0.78
CA LYS A 17 6.62 5.92 0.75
C LYS A 17 7.25 4.53 0.84
N GLU A 18 6.45 3.48 0.73
CA GLU A 18 6.87 2.07 0.84
C GLU A 18 7.61 1.77 2.16
N LYS A 19 7.37 2.56 3.21
CA LYS A 19 7.96 2.36 4.53
C LYS A 19 7.15 1.39 5.39
N LEU A 20 5.87 1.25 5.09
CA LEU A 20 5.00 0.26 5.70
C LEU A 20 4.25 -0.51 4.62
N THR A 21 4.23 -1.84 4.76
CA THR A 21 3.32 -2.68 3.97
C THR A 21 1.88 -2.38 4.32
N LEU A 22 0.94 -2.80 3.46
CA LEU A 22 -0.50 -2.64 3.72
C LEU A 22 -0.92 -3.13 5.12
N ALA A 23 -0.41 -4.29 5.55
CA ALA A 23 -0.71 -4.87 6.86
C ALA A 23 -0.10 -4.06 8.02
N GLN A 24 1.09 -3.51 7.84
CA GLN A 24 1.74 -2.67 8.84
C GLN A 24 1.05 -1.31 8.97
N ALA A 25 0.70 -0.69 7.84
CA ALA A 25 0.00 0.60 7.79
C ALA A 25 -1.41 0.50 8.37
N SER A 26 -2.17 -0.56 8.04
CA SER A 26 -3.50 -0.78 8.64
C SER A 26 -3.41 -0.93 10.16
N ARG A 27 -2.43 -1.71 10.65
CA ARG A 27 -2.19 -1.87 12.09
C ARG A 27 -1.78 -0.55 12.76
N PHE A 28 -0.92 0.23 12.10
CA PHE A 28 -0.51 1.55 12.58
C PHE A 28 -1.73 2.49 12.70
N ALA A 29 -2.60 2.51 11.70
CA ALA A 29 -3.85 3.28 11.70
C ALA A 29 -4.90 2.76 12.69
N ARG A 30 -4.65 1.62 13.38
CA ARG A 30 -5.63 0.88 14.20
C ARG A 30 -6.89 0.50 13.42
N MET A 31 -6.69 0.13 12.16
CA MET A 31 -7.74 -0.31 11.25
C MET A 31 -7.49 -1.77 10.84
N ASN A 32 -8.57 -2.51 10.60
CA ASN A 32 -8.43 -3.78 9.90
C ASN A 32 -7.97 -3.51 8.45
N ARG A 33 -7.42 -4.54 7.80
CA ARG A 33 -6.80 -4.40 6.48
C ARG A 33 -7.78 -3.93 5.41
N ILE A 34 -9.03 -4.42 5.44
CA ILE A 34 -10.07 -4.05 4.46
C ILE A 34 -10.48 -2.58 4.61
N ALA A 35 -10.69 -2.12 5.85
CA ALA A 35 -11.02 -0.72 6.12
C ALA A 35 -9.90 0.22 5.66
N PHE A 36 -8.64 -0.19 5.84
CA PHE A 36 -7.50 0.59 5.35
C PHE A 36 -7.41 0.58 3.81
N GLN A 37 -7.73 -0.53 3.14
CA GLN A 37 -7.83 -0.56 1.68
C GLN A 37 -8.94 0.37 1.15
N HIS A 38 -10.11 0.40 1.81
CA HIS A 38 -11.16 1.36 1.44
C HIS A 38 -10.72 2.81 1.65
N LEU A 39 -9.97 3.10 2.71
CA LEU A 39 -9.38 4.43 2.93
C LEU A 39 -8.45 4.82 1.78
N LEU A 40 -7.54 3.92 1.38
CA LEU A 40 -6.63 4.15 0.25
C LEU A 40 -7.42 4.38 -1.05
N ALA A 41 -8.41 3.53 -1.34
CA ALA A 41 -9.26 3.64 -2.52
C ALA A 41 -10.06 4.96 -2.56
N SER A 42 -10.59 5.41 -1.42
CA SER A 42 -11.30 6.70 -1.31
C SER A 42 -10.41 7.90 -1.62
N ARG A 43 -9.09 7.72 -1.54
CA ARG A 43 -8.05 8.72 -1.84
C ARG A 43 -7.36 8.46 -3.17
N GLN A 44 -7.85 7.50 -3.96
CA GLN A 44 -7.26 7.10 -5.25
C GLN A 44 -5.80 6.63 -5.11
N ILE A 45 -5.44 6.04 -3.97
CA ILE A 45 -4.11 5.48 -3.73
C ILE A 45 -4.17 4.00 -4.15
N PRO A 46 -3.37 3.57 -5.14
CA PRO A 46 -3.30 2.18 -5.54
C PRO A 46 -2.85 1.29 -4.36
N VAL A 47 -3.53 0.15 -4.19
CA VAL A 47 -3.14 -0.87 -3.20
C VAL A 47 -2.16 -1.88 -3.79
N HIS A 48 -2.15 -1.98 -5.11
CA HIS A 48 -1.30 -2.88 -5.86
C HIS A 48 -0.15 -2.10 -6.49
N TYR A 49 0.96 -2.82 -6.62
CA TYR A 49 2.06 -2.58 -7.55
C TYR A 49 1.60 -1.79 -8.77
N ASP A 50 2.26 -0.66 -9.02
CA ASP A 50 2.00 0.15 -10.20
C ASP A 50 2.41 -0.65 -11.45
N VAL A 51 2.10 -0.12 -12.64
CA VAL A 51 2.42 -0.82 -13.90
C VAL A 51 3.89 -1.18 -13.97
N GLU A 52 4.76 -0.31 -13.45
CA GLU A 52 6.20 -0.53 -13.36
C GLU A 52 6.59 -1.78 -12.55
N ASP A 53 5.89 -2.03 -11.45
CA ASP A 53 6.16 -3.19 -10.59
C ASP A 53 5.67 -4.49 -11.24
N PHE A 54 4.52 -4.44 -11.93
CA PHE A 54 4.05 -5.55 -12.75
C PHE A 54 5.02 -5.84 -13.90
N GLU A 55 5.53 -4.81 -14.57
CA GLU A 55 6.55 -4.94 -15.61
C GLU A 55 7.85 -5.54 -15.05
N GLN A 56 8.24 -5.16 -13.84
CA GLN A 56 9.41 -5.70 -13.16
C GLN A 56 9.22 -7.18 -12.82
N ASP A 57 8.03 -7.60 -12.38
CA ASP A 57 7.71 -9.02 -12.17
C ASP A 57 7.73 -9.82 -13.47
N ILE A 58 7.18 -9.29 -14.57
CA ILE A 58 7.27 -9.91 -15.90
C ILE A 58 8.72 -10.06 -16.34
N LYS A 59 9.54 -9.03 -16.14
CA LYS A 59 10.98 -9.08 -16.44
C LYS A 59 11.67 -10.17 -15.61
N ASN A 60 11.43 -10.21 -14.30
CA ASN A 60 11.99 -11.21 -13.40
C ASN A 60 11.61 -12.63 -13.85
N LEU A 61 10.35 -12.85 -14.24
CA LEU A 61 9.88 -14.16 -14.70
C LEU A 61 10.52 -14.60 -16.03
N ARG A 62 10.73 -13.67 -16.98
CA ARG A 62 11.47 -13.95 -18.23
C ARG A 62 12.92 -14.29 -17.97
N GLU A 63 13.60 -13.54 -17.10
CA GLU A 63 15.00 -13.80 -16.71
C GLU A 63 15.15 -15.16 -16.02
N MET A 64 14.12 -15.58 -15.27
CA MET A 64 14.06 -16.91 -14.64
C MET A 64 13.65 -18.03 -15.60
N GLY A 65 13.32 -17.74 -16.87
CA GLY A 65 12.84 -18.71 -17.86
C GLY A 65 11.49 -19.34 -17.50
N ARG A 66 10.66 -18.62 -16.72
CA ARG A 66 9.33 -19.06 -16.26
C ARG A 66 8.18 -18.46 -17.08
N LEU A 67 8.53 -17.67 -18.09
CA LEU A 67 7.68 -17.03 -19.11
C LEU A 67 8.46 -17.04 -20.42
#